data_AF-A0A965KRA2-F1
#
_entry.id   AF-A0A965KRA2-F1
#
_cell.length_a   1.000
_cell.length_b   1.000
_cell.length_c   1.000
_cell.angle_alpha   90.00
_cell.angle_beta   90.00
_cell.angle_gamma   90.00
#
_symmetry.space_group_name_H-M   'P 1'
#
loop_
_entity.id
_entity.type
_entity.pdbx_description
1 polymer ?
#
loop_
_entity_poly.entity_id
_entity_poly.type
_entity_poly.pdbx_seq_one_letter_code
_entity_poly.pdbx_strand_id
1 'polypeptide(L)' 'AKRERRLVHIPMGRFGEAHEIVNGALFLASNESSWMTGQSLVIDGGITSAYVTPEGPAWS' A
#
# COMPACT_ATOMS: atom_id res chain seq x y z
N ALA A 1 18.48 -5.52 7.96
CA ALA A 1 19.08 -4.95 6.75
C ALA A 1 18.14 -4.90 5.53
N LYS A 2 17.98 -5.96 4.71
CA LYS A 2 17.22 -5.88 3.44
C LYS A 2 15.70 -5.68 3.63
N ARG A 3 15.12 -6.25 4.69
CA ARG A 3 13.71 -6.10 5.07
C ARG A 3 13.40 -4.66 5.50
N GLU A 4 14.20 -4.10 6.39
CA GLU A 4 14.04 -2.73 6.90
C GLU A 4 14.17 -1.68 5.79
N ARG A 5 15.12 -1.86 4.86
CA ARG A 5 15.26 -0.96 3.69
C ARG A 5 13.99 -0.87 2.83
N ARG A 6 13.20 -1.94 2.78
CA ARG A 6 11.93 -1.92 2.03
C ARG A 6 10.81 -1.25 2.82
N LEU A 7 10.82 -1.38 4.15
CA LEU A 7 9.79 -0.80 5.01
C LEU A 7 9.89 0.72 5.11
N VAL A 8 11.08 1.30 4.96
CA VAL A 8 11.26 2.77 4.95
C VAL A 8 10.39 3.45 3.89
N HIS A 9 10.14 2.77 2.78
CA HIS A 9 9.35 3.31 1.68
C HIS A 9 7.84 3.14 1.85
N ILE A 10 7.40 2.42 2.88
CA ILE A 10 5.99 2.18 3.18
C ILE A 10 5.61 3.12 4.34
N PRO A 11 4.81 4.16 4.12
CA PRO A 11 4.38 5.07 5.19
C PRO A 11 3.78 4.38 6.41
N MET A 12 3.03 3.28 6.20
CA MET A 12 2.47 2.48 7.30
C MET A 12 3.52 1.66 8.08
N GLY A 13 4.78 1.64 7.66
CA GLY A 13 5.90 1.01 8.39
C GLY A 13 5.87 -0.52 8.45
N ARG A 14 4.93 -1.17 7.76
CA ARG A 14 4.78 -2.63 7.72
C ARG A 14 4.42 -3.11 6.32
N PHE A 15 4.65 -4.39 6.07
CA PHE A 15 4.05 -5.02 4.89
C PHE A 15 2.55 -5.19 5.08
N GLY A 16 1.83 -5.06 3.97
CA GLY A 16 0.42 -5.45 3.90
C GLY A 16 0.27 -6.96 4.07
N GLU A 17 -0.88 -7.36 4.60
CA GLU A 17 -1.31 -8.75 4.71
C GLU A 17 -2.29 -9.10 3.59
N ALA A 18 -2.39 -10.38 3.24
CA ALA A 18 -3.24 -10.84 2.15
C ALA A 18 -4.72 -10.43 2.34
N HIS A 19 -5.19 -10.41 3.58
CA HIS A 19 -6.59 -10.08 3.89
C HIS A 19 -6.94 -8.63 3.54
N GLU A 20 -5.97 -7.71 3.53
CA GLU A 20 -6.20 -6.30 3.18
C GLU A 20 -6.52 -6.14 1.69
N ILE A 21 -5.89 -6.95 0.83
CA ILE A 21 -6.19 -7.00 -0.61
C ILE A 21 -7.53 -7.69 -0.86
N VAL A 22 -7.80 -8.80 -0.15
CA VAL A 22 -9.07 -9.53 -0.25
C VAL A 22 -10.24 -8.62 0.11
N ASN A 23 -10.13 -7.84 1.18
CA ASN A 23 -11.18 -6.91 1.60
C ASN A 23 -11.45 -5.83 0.55
N GLY A 24 -10.40 -5.30 -0.10
CA GLY A 24 -10.55 -4.37 -1.22
C GLY A 24 -11.26 -4.97 -2.43
N ALA A 25 -10.91 -6.21 -2.78
CA ALA A 25 -11.57 -6.94 -3.85
C ALA A 25 -13.05 -7.24 -3.51
N LEU A 26 -13.33 -7.64 -2.28
CA LEU A 26 -14.69 -7.86 -1.79
C LEU A 26 -15.52 -6.57 -1.83
N PHE A 27 -14.94 -5.43 -1.45
CA PHE A 27 -15.60 -4.14 -1.57
C PHE A 27 -16.00 -3.86 -3.03
N LEU A 28 -15.06 -3.99 -3.98
CA LEU A 28 -15.32 -3.76 -5.41
C LEU A 28 -16.34 -4.75 -6.01
N ALA A 29 -16.45 -5.95 -5.45
CA ALA A 29 -17.43 -6.96 -5.87
C ALA A 29 -18.81 -6.78 -5.19
N SER A 30 -18.92 -5.89 -4.20
CA SER A 30 -20.13 -5.70 -3.41
C SER A 30 -21.02 -4.58 -3.98
N ASN A 31 -22.23 -4.46 -3.44
CA ASN A 31 -23.13 -3.36 -3.77
C ASN A 31 -22.63 -1.99 -3.25
N GLU A 32 -21.69 -1.97 -2.30
CA GLU A 32 -21.13 -0.74 -1.74
C GLU A 32 -20.33 0.06 -2.78
N SER A 33 -19.86 -0.58 -3.85
CA SER A 33 -19.16 0.06 -4.97
C SER A 33 -20.05 0.19 -6.22
N SER A 34 -21.38 0.15 -6.08
CA SER A 34 -22.33 0.09 -7.22
C SER A 34 -22.22 1.24 -8.23
N TRP A 35 -21.63 2.37 -7.86
CA TRP A 35 -21.38 3.52 -8.75
C TRP A 35 -19.90 3.82 -9.00
N MET A 36 -18.99 2.92 -8.57
CA MET A 36 -17.56 3.07 -8.76
C MET A 36 -17.11 2.23 -9.95
N THR A 37 -16.84 2.88 -11.08
CA THR A 37 -16.36 2.23 -12.31
C THR A 37 -15.21 3.01 -12.95
N GLY A 38 -14.34 2.29 -13.66
CA GLY A 38 -13.18 2.86 -14.37
C GLY A 38 -12.07 3.39 -13.47
N GLN A 39 -12.10 3.08 -12.17
CA GLN A 39 -11.11 3.56 -11.19
C GLN A 39 -10.20 2.44 -10.69
N SER A 40 -9.03 2.81 -10.20
CA SER A 40 -8.11 1.91 -9.49
C SER A 40 -8.27 2.11 -7.98
N LEU A 41 -8.48 1.01 -7.24
CA LEU A 41 -8.43 1.00 -5.78
C LEU A 41 -7.02 0.63 -5.33
N VAL A 42 -6.25 1.62 -4.88
CA VAL A 42 -4.84 1.42 -4.46
C VAL A 42 -4.79 1.02 -2.99
N ILE A 43 -4.18 -0.14 -2.71
CA ILE A 43 -3.98 -0.69 -1.36
C ILE A 43 -2.51 -1.08 -1.22
N ASP A 44 -1.67 -0.11 -0.87
CA ASP A 44 -0.20 -0.27 -0.91
C ASP A 44 0.51 0.28 0.34
N GLY A 45 -0.23 0.57 1.41
CA GLY A 45 0.34 1.12 2.63
C GLY A 45 0.84 2.57 2.50
N GLY A 46 0.42 3.29 1.46
CA GLY A 46 0.72 4.71 1.22
C GLY A 46 1.89 4.96 0.26
N ILE A 47 2.47 3.91 -0.33
CA ILE A 47 3.64 4.02 -1.22
C ILE A 47 3.37 4.99 -2.38
N THR A 48 2.21 4.89 -3.03
CA THR A 48 1.86 5.70 -4.21
C THR A 48 1.75 7.20 -3.91
N SER A 49 1.33 7.57 -2.70
CA SER A 49 1.04 8.97 -2.34
C SER A 49 2.10 9.63 -1.49
N ALA A 50 2.83 8.86 -0.68
CA ALA A 50 3.78 9.38 0.29
C ALA A 50 5.06 8.55 0.33
N TYR A 51 5.57 8.15 -0.84
CA TYR A 51 6.85 7.46 -0.94
C TYR A 51 7.93 8.24 -0.20
N VAL A 52 8.44 7.64 0.87
CA VAL A 52 9.47 8.24 1.73
C VAL A 52 10.83 7.62 1.40
N THR A 53 11.81 8.47 1.11
CA THR A 53 13.23 8.08 1.06
C THR A 53 13.85 8.29 2.44
N PRO A 54 14.69 7.35 2.92
CA PRO A 54 15.44 7.58 4.16
C PRO A 54 16.35 8.80 4.01
N GLU A 55 16.40 9.64 5.05
CA GLU A 55 17.39 10.71 5.12
C GLU A 55 18.77 10.09 5.44
N GLY A 56 19.68 10.09 4.45
CA GLY A 56 21.05 9.61 4.60
C GLY A 56 21.57 8.80 3.40
N PRO A 57 22.89 8.51 3.32
CA PRO A 57 23.46 7.72 2.23
C PRO A 57 22.88 6.29 2.22
N ALA A 58 22.60 5.75 1.02
CA ALA A 58 22.05 4.40 0.84
C ALA A 58 22.94 3.24 1.36
N TRP A 59 24.15 3.56 1.83
CA TRP A 59 25.19 2.65 2.30
C TRP A 59 25.47 2.73 3.80
N SER A 60 24.85 3.69 4.52
CA SER A 60 24.86 3.73 5.99
C SER A 60 23.92 2.67 6.57
#